data_AF-A0A101RXS6-F1
#
_entry.id   AF-A0A101RXS6-F1
#
_cell.length_a   1.000
_cell.length_b   1.000
_cell.length_c   1.000
_cell.angle_alpha   90.00
_cell.angle_beta   90.00
_cell.angle_gamma   90.00
#
_symmetry.space_group_name_H-M   'P 1'
#
loop_
_entity.id
_entity.type
_entity.pdbx_description
1 polymer ?
#
loop_
_entity_poly.entity_id
_entity_poly.type
_entity_poly.pdbx_seq_one_letter_code
_entity_poly.pdbx_strand_id
1 'polypeptide(L)'
;MLRNGLEPWHLLVVAIMIILLFGSKKLPEAARGLGKSMRILKSEAKAMKEDGIAHSAAPAESAPHVVQSTPGETTAAQPTAESNPAH
;
A
#
# COMPACT_ATOMS: atom_id res chain seq x y z
N MET A 1 27.11 32.81 -8.66
CA MET A 1 28.08 31.78 -8.23
C MET A 1 27.37 30.63 -7.47
N LEU A 2 26.15 30.24 -7.89
CA LEU A 2 25.23 29.40 -7.11
C LEU A 2 24.63 28.24 -7.95
N ARG A 3 25.36 27.71 -8.94
CA ARG A 3 24.79 26.79 -9.93
C ARG A 3 25.40 25.38 -9.96
N ASN A 4 26.35 25.07 -9.08
CA ASN A 4 27.03 23.76 -9.04
C ASN A 4 26.70 22.91 -7.80
N GLY A 5 25.85 23.40 -6.88
CA GLY A 5 25.55 22.72 -5.60
C GLY A 5 24.65 21.48 -5.70
N LEU A 6 24.13 21.19 -6.89
CA LEU A 6 23.23 20.06 -7.16
C LEU A 6 23.60 19.37 -8.48
N GLU A 7 24.87 19.36 -8.86
CA GLU A 7 25.27 18.53 -9.99
C GLU A 7 24.87 17.08 -9.67
N PRO A 8 24.03 16.45 -10.51
CA PRO A 8 23.52 15.09 -10.27
C PRO A 8 24.63 14.07 -9.95
N TRP A 9 25.85 14.38 -10.39
CA TRP A 9 27.07 13.65 -10.09
C TRP A 9 27.35 13.48 -8.59
N HIS A 10 27.20 14.53 -7.77
CA HIS A 10 27.49 14.45 -6.33
C HIS A 10 26.47 13.56 -5.62
N LEU A 11 25.19 13.67 -5.99
CA LEU A 11 24.13 12.80 -5.47
C LEU A 11 24.38 11.33 -5.83
N LEU A 12 24.90 11.06 -7.03
CA LEU A 12 25.26 9.71 -7.44
C LEU A 12 26.40 9.14 -6.57
N VAL A 13 27.45 9.93 -6.30
CA VAL A 13 28.56 9.51 -5.41
C VAL A 13 28.06 9.23 -3.99
N VAL A 14 27.22 10.11 -3.43
CA VAL A 14 26.63 9.90 -2.10
C VAL A 14 25.74 8.66 -2.08
N ALA A 15 24.91 8.46 -3.09
CA ALA A 15 24.06 7.26 -3.21
C ALA A 15 24.91 5.99 -3.24
N ILE A 16 26.02 5.98 -3.98
CA ILE A 16 26.96 4.85 -4.01
C ILE A 16 27.57 4.61 -2.62
N MET A 17 27.99 5.65 -1.91
CA MET A 17 28.47 5.51 -0.52
C MET A 17 27.41 4.89 0.39
N ILE A 18 26.16 5.36 0.33
CA ILE A 18 25.07 4.80 1.15
C ILE A 18 24.83 3.33 0.79
N ILE A 19 24.85 2.97 -0.50
CA ILE A 19 24.71 1.57 -0.94
C ILE A 19 25.87 0.71 -0.44
N LEU A 20 27.10 1.23 -0.39
CA LEU A 20 28.26 0.49 0.15
C LEU A 20 28.14 0.28 1.67
N LEU A 21 27.70 1.28 2.43
CA LEU A 21 27.58 1.19 3.89
C LEU A 21 26.40 0.33 4.33
N PHE A 22 25.24 0.50 3.70
CA PHE A 22 24.00 -0.18 4.09
C PHE A 22 23.74 -1.47 3.31
N GLY A 23 24.32 -1.61 2.12
CA GLY A 23 24.09 -2.73 1.21
C GLY A 23 22.87 -2.53 0.30
N SER A 24 22.91 -3.17 -0.89
CA SER A 24 21.89 -3.04 -1.93
C SER A 24 20.49 -3.50 -1.54
N LYS A 25 20.35 -4.39 -0.54
CA LYS A 25 19.05 -4.89 -0.06
C LYS A 25 18.43 -4.02 1.04
N LYS A 26 19.23 -3.33 1.85
CA LYS A 26 18.72 -2.59 3.04
C LYS A 26 18.23 -1.19 2.70
N LEU A 27 18.82 -0.55 1.69
CA LEU A 27 18.37 0.75 1.19
C LEU A 27 16.93 0.72 0.65
N PRO A 28 16.53 -0.20 -0.27
CA PRO A 28 15.16 -0.27 -0.75
C PRO A 28 14.18 -0.76 0.31
N GLU A 29 14.61 -1.61 1.24
CA GLU A 29 13.80 -2.08 2.35
C GLU A 29 13.47 -0.94 3.34
N ALA A 30 14.48 -0.14 3.72
CA ALA A 30 14.29 1.06 4.54
C ALA A 30 13.44 2.12 3.83
N ALA A 31 13.69 2.37 2.54
CA ALA A 31 12.88 3.31 1.76
C ALA A 31 11.41 2.85 1.65
N ARG A 32 11.15 1.55 1.49
CA ARG A 32 9.79 1.00 1.48
C ARG A 32 9.10 1.12 2.83
N GLY A 33 9.79 0.85 3.94
CA GLY A 33 9.27 1.03 5.29
C GLY A 33 8.94 2.49 5.60
N LEU A 34 9.90 3.39 5.35
CA LEU A 34 9.75 4.83 5.55
C LEU A 34 8.66 5.43 4.65
N GLY A 35 8.60 5.03 3.37
CA GLY A 35 7.58 5.50 2.43
C GLY A 35 6.16 5.11 2.84
N LYS A 36 5.98 3.93 3.43
CA LYS A 36 4.68 3.46 3.92
C LYS A 36 4.23 4.25 5.15
N SER A 37 5.14 4.52 6.09
CA SER A 37 4.88 5.40 7.24
C SER A 37 4.60 6.85 6.80
N MET A 38 5.43 7.42 5.93
CA MET A 38 5.23 8.78 5.39
C MET A 38 3.89 8.92 4.66
N ARG A 39 3.40 7.89 3.98
CA ARG A 39 2.10 7.92 3.30
C ARG A 39 0.94 8.07 4.30
N ILE A 40 0.99 7.32 5.40
CA ILE A 40 -0.02 7.37 6.47
C ILE A 40 0.00 8.76 7.12
N LEU A 41 1.18 9.22 7.53
CA LEU A 41 1.35 10.54 8.11
C LEU A 41 0.92 11.64 7.13
N LYS A 42 1.16 11.47 5.83
CA LYS A 42 0.74 12.45 4.82
C LYS A 42 -0.76 12.43 4.57
N SER A 43 -1.43 11.26 4.62
CA SER A 43 -2.90 11.22 4.54
C SER A 43 -3.55 11.85 5.76
N GLU A 44 -3.03 11.59 6.97
CA GLU A 44 -3.53 12.21 8.21
C GLU A 44 -3.25 13.72 8.23
N ALA A 45 -2.03 14.13 7.87
CA ALA A 45 -1.67 15.54 7.77
C ALA A 45 -2.48 16.28 6.68
N LYS A 46 -2.85 15.59 5.59
CA LYS A 46 -3.73 16.17 4.55
C LYS A 46 -5.16 16.31 5.05
N ALA A 47 -5.70 15.31 5.75
CA ALA A 47 -7.01 15.41 6.38
C ALA A 47 -7.08 16.61 7.34
N MET A 48 -6.11 16.76 8.24
CA MET A 48 -6.05 17.93 9.14
C MET A 48 -5.97 19.27 8.40
N LYS A 49 -5.30 19.31 7.24
CA LYS A 49 -5.15 20.53 6.45
C LYS A 49 -6.40 20.85 5.62
N GLU A 50 -7.13 19.81 5.21
CA GLU A 50 -8.37 19.92 4.43
C GLU A 50 -9.56 20.22 5.35
N ASP A 51 -9.62 19.63 6.54
CA ASP A 51 -10.64 19.88 7.57
C ASP A 51 -10.60 21.34 8.09
N GLY A 52 -9.45 22.01 8.01
CA GLY A 52 -9.31 23.44 8.27
C GLY A 52 -9.91 24.37 7.20
N ILE A 53 -10.20 23.84 6.00
CA ILE A 53 -10.79 24.58 4.86
C ILE A 53 -12.23 24.10 4.57
N ALA A 54 -12.58 22.85 4.95
CA ALA A 54 -13.79 22.15 4.50
C ALA A 54 -14.92 22.07 5.55
N HIS A 55 -14.95 22.93 6.58
CA HIS A 55 -16.11 23.01 7.49
C HIS A 55 -17.36 23.69 6.86
N SER A 56 -17.53 23.61 5.53
CA SER A 56 -18.70 24.11 4.80
C SER A 56 -19.20 23.19 3.67
N ALA A 57 -19.02 21.86 3.75
CA ALA A 57 -19.81 20.92 2.94
C ALA A 57 -19.74 19.47 3.48
N ALA A 58 -20.61 19.14 4.42
CA ALA A 58 -21.04 17.75 4.62
C ALA A 58 -22.11 17.41 3.56
N PRO A 59 -22.03 16.24 2.91
CA PRO A 59 -23.22 15.37 2.91
C PRO A 59 -22.98 13.95 3.42
N ALA A 60 -24.07 13.42 3.95
CA ALA A 60 -24.25 12.13 4.59
C ALA A 60 -24.13 10.89 3.66
N GLU A 61 -23.93 9.76 4.31
CA GLU A 61 -24.46 8.43 4.00
C GLU A 61 -24.03 7.71 2.71
N SER A 62 -23.24 6.64 2.89
CA SER A 62 -23.17 5.51 1.95
C SER A 62 -22.73 4.26 2.72
N ALA A 63 -23.72 3.49 3.18
CA ALA A 63 -23.52 2.10 3.59
C ALA A 63 -23.12 1.26 2.36
N PRO A 64 -22.06 0.43 2.43
CA PRO A 64 -21.65 -0.38 1.29
C PRO A 64 -22.65 -1.52 1.08
N HIS A 65 -23.46 -1.37 0.03
CA HIS A 65 -24.28 -2.42 -0.55
C HIS A 65 -23.48 -3.17 -1.63
N VAL A 66 -23.48 -4.50 -1.51
CA VAL A 66 -23.37 -5.52 -2.57
C VAL A 66 -22.07 -5.59 -3.40
N VAL A 67 -21.30 -6.65 -3.15
CA VAL A 67 -20.63 -7.41 -4.23
C VAL A 67 -21.08 -8.87 -4.11
N GLN A 68 -22.16 -9.19 -4.83
CA GLN A 68 -22.52 -10.56 -5.17
C GLN A 68 -21.62 -11.00 -6.31
N SER A 69 -20.61 -11.82 -6.02
CA SER A 69 -19.79 -12.48 -7.03
C SER A 69 -20.07 -13.98 -7.01
N THR A 70 -21.01 -14.40 -7.87
CA THR A 70 -21.05 -15.77 -8.38
C THR A 70 -20.17 -15.84 -9.62
N PRO A 71 -19.09 -16.61 -9.58
CA PRO A 71 -18.74 -17.43 -10.74
C PRO A 71 -18.67 -18.91 -10.36
N GLY A 72 -19.37 -19.73 -11.13
CA GLY A 72 -19.29 -21.19 -11.04
C GLY A 72 -17.90 -21.73 -11.37
N GLU A 73 -17.81 -23.05 -11.18
CA GLU A 73 -16.67 -23.94 -11.39
C GLU A 73 -15.86 -24.29 -10.13
N THR A 74 -16.41 -25.25 -9.38
CA THR A 74 -15.60 -26.26 -8.69
C THR A 74 -16.24 -27.61 -9.00
N THR A 75 -15.83 -28.17 -10.14
CA THR A 75 -15.80 -29.61 -10.28
C THR A 75 -14.58 -30.08 -9.50
N ALA A 76 -14.79 -30.65 -8.31
CA ALA A 76 -13.87 -31.59 -7.66
C ALA A 76 -14.45 -32.04 -6.31
N ALA A 77 -14.54 -33.36 -6.15
CA ALA A 77 -14.71 -34.10 -4.91
C ALA A 77 -16.12 -34.07 -4.26
N GLN A 78 -17.04 -34.76 -4.92
CA GLN A 78 -18.16 -35.44 -4.26
C GLN A 78 -17.61 -36.34 -3.12
N PRO A 79 -18.01 -36.17 -1.85
CA PRO A 79 -17.70 -37.14 -0.82
C PRO A 79 -18.54 -38.38 -1.07
N THR A 80 -17.88 -39.53 -1.23
CA THR A 80 -18.48 -40.85 -1.38
C THR A 80 -19.54 -41.05 -0.30
N ALA A 81 -20.80 -41.04 -0.74
CA ALA A 81 -21.93 -41.48 0.05
C ALA A 81 -21.72 -42.96 0.41
N GLU A 82 -21.60 -43.16 1.72
CA GLU A 82 -21.53 -44.42 2.42
C GLU A 82 -22.67 -45.34 1.98
N SER A 83 -22.28 -46.45 1.34
CA SER A 83 -23.17 -47.55 1.00
C SER A 83 -23.46 -48.37 2.25
N ASN A 84 -24.66 -48.26 2.82
CA ASN A 84 -25.21 -49.31 3.68
C ASN A 84 -26.74 -49.34 3.60
N PRO A 85 -27.34 -50.33 2.91
CA PRO A 85 -28.77 -50.58 2.99
C PRO A 85 -29.04 -51.53 4.16
N ALA A 86 -29.74 -51.05 5.18
CA ALA A 86 -30.34 -51.88 6.22
C ALA A 86 -31.78 -51.39 6.47
N HIS A 87 -32.73 -51.92 5.71
CA HIS A 87 -34.05 -52.42 6.13
C HIS A 87 -34.95 -52.68 4.92
#